data_AF-A0A0P0SMN1-F1
#
_entry.id   AF-A0A0P0SMN1-F1
#
_cell.length_a   1.000
_cell.length_b   1.000
_cell.length_c   1.000
_cell.angle_alpha   90.00
_cell.angle_beta   90.00
_cell.angle_gamma   90.00
#
_symmetry.space_group_name_H-M   'P 1'
#
loop_
_entity.id
_entity.type
_entity.pdbx_description
1 polymer ?
#
loop_
_entity_poly.entity_id
_entity_poly.type
_entity_poly.pdbx_seq_one_letter_code
_entity_poly.pdbx_strand_id
1 'polypeptide(L)'
;MTEQPVTPAELRDLAARAEQLAGELAAVEDRMRDTTDEPARHVRFRLLDASGSVLAASQAVLDTASDLARVRGRSGCGADWGVCPEHGNTLTSTGGRSWCTALGCLRSWGYDRVGLPCTEDVTHELLDSSGGRSLLCAGHALDARARVVGSVVTPIDPPD
;
A
#
# COMPACT_ATOMS: atom_id res chain seq x y z
N MET A 1 11.00 -25.95 1.93
CA MET A 1 10.48 -25.04 2.96
C MET A 1 9.33 -24.30 2.34
N THR A 2 8.10 -24.57 2.77
CA THR A 2 6.92 -23.83 2.28
C THR A 2 6.91 -22.50 3.01
N GLU A 3 7.17 -21.40 2.31
CA GLU A 3 7.06 -20.06 2.89
C GLU A 3 5.60 -19.80 3.24
N GLN A 4 5.33 -19.58 4.53
CA GLN A 4 4.00 -19.22 4.98
C GLN A 4 3.76 -17.75 4.61
N PRO A 5 2.67 -17.42 3.90
CA PRO A 5 2.45 -16.06 3.43
C PRO A 5 2.11 -15.14 4.61
N VAL A 6 2.88 -14.05 4.77
CA VAL A 6 2.63 -12.99 5.75
C VAL A 6 1.20 -12.51 5.64
N THR A 7 0.46 -12.34 6.75
CA THR A 7 -0.95 -11.92 6.72
C THR A 7 -1.18 -10.50 7.24
N PRO A 8 -2.28 -9.82 6.85
CA PRO A 8 -2.66 -8.55 7.48
C PRO A 8 -2.89 -8.64 8.99
N ALA A 9 -3.30 -9.82 9.49
CA ALA A 9 -3.47 -10.04 10.93
C ALA A 9 -2.10 -10.08 11.63
N GLU A 10 -1.14 -10.80 11.07
CA GLU A 10 0.23 -10.86 11.57
C GLU A 10 0.90 -9.48 11.61
N LEU A 11 0.70 -8.65 10.59
CA LEU A 11 1.21 -7.27 10.58
C LEU A 11 0.54 -6.41 11.66
N ARG A 12 -0.78 -6.53 11.87
CA ARG A 12 -1.48 -5.84 12.97
C ARG A 12 -0.97 -6.27 14.34
N ASP A 13 -0.68 -7.56 14.53
CA ASP A 13 -0.09 -8.07 15.77
C ASP A 13 1.35 -7.56 15.97
N LEU A 14 2.11 -7.37 14.90
CA LEU A 14 3.44 -6.74 14.97
C LEU A 14 3.35 -5.27 15.36
N ALA A 15 2.43 -4.51 14.78
CA ALA A 15 2.17 -3.13 15.15
C ALA A 15 1.75 -2.99 16.63
N ALA A 16 0.83 -3.82 17.10
CA ALA A 16 0.39 -3.82 18.50
C ALA A 16 1.57 -4.05 19.48
N ARG A 17 2.50 -4.95 19.14
CA ARG A 17 3.73 -5.16 19.94
C ARG A 17 4.67 -3.97 19.90
N ALA A 18 4.79 -3.28 18.76
CA ALA A 18 5.58 -2.05 18.67
C ALA A 18 4.96 -0.92 19.52
N GLU A 19 3.64 -0.73 19.45
CA GLU A 19 2.91 0.22 20.32
C GLU A 19 3.12 -0.07 21.81
N GLN A 20 3.05 -1.34 22.21
CA GLN A 20 3.34 -1.74 23.59
C GLN A 20 4.77 -1.34 23.99
N LEU A 21 5.77 -1.66 23.16
CA LEU A 21 7.16 -1.30 23.43
C LEU A 21 7.34 0.22 23.53
N ALA A 22 6.69 1.00 22.67
CA ALA A 22 6.73 2.46 22.74
C ALA A 22 6.15 2.99 24.06
N GLY A 23 5.06 2.40 24.55
CA GLY A 23 4.48 2.71 25.86
C GLY A 23 5.41 2.35 27.02
N GLU A 24 6.09 1.21 26.94
CA GLU A 24 7.09 0.81 27.94
C GLU A 24 8.28 1.79 27.98
N LEU A 25 8.78 2.21 26.81
CA LEU A 25 9.84 3.21 26.70
C LEU A 25 9.43 4.56 27.29
N ALA A 26 8.21 5.03 26.96
CA ALA A 26 7.66 6.27 27.51
C ALA A 26 7.52 6.20 29.03
N ALA A 27 7.02 5.08 29.56
CA ALA A 27 6.90 4.88 31.00
C ALA A 27 8.26 4.87 31.73
N VAL A 28 9.32 4.35 31.11
CA VAL A 28 10.68 4.42 31.68
C VAL A 28 11.17 5.87 31.64
N GLU A 29 10.93 6.60 30.55
CA GLU A 29 11.29 8.01 30.43
C GLU A 29 10.59 8.87 31.48
N ASP A 30 9.28 8.69 31.71
CA ASP A 30 8.54 9.41 32.75
C ASP A 30 9.13 9.15 34.14
N ARG A 31 9.50 7.89 34.46
CA ARG A 31 10.20 7.59 35.74
C ARG A 31 11.55 8.29 35.84
N MET A 32 12.29 8.38 34.72
CA MET A 32 13.56 9.10 34.66
C MET A 32 13.39 10.61 34.65
N ARG A 33 12.20 11.13 34.34
CA ARG A 33 11.87 12.55 34.47
C ARG A 33 11.61 12.92 35.92
N ASP A 34 10.95 12.05 36.67
CA ASP A 34 10.51 12.30 38.04
C ASP A 34 11.53 11.89 39.12
N THR A 35 12.64 11.24 38.71
CA THR A 35 13.71 10.84 39.64
C THR A 35 14.53 12.04 40.13
N THR A 36 15.07 11.94 41.35
CA THR A 36 16.05 12.90 41.87
C THR A 36 17.45 12.72 41.30
N ASP A 37 17.74 11.58 40.64
CA ASP A 37 19.01 11.29 39.96
C ASP A 37 19.22 12.18 38.72
N GLU A 38 20.09 13.19 38.83
CA GLU A 38 20.36 14.18 37.78
C GLU A 38 21.02 13.58 36.52
N PRO A 39 22.06 12.73 36.62
CA PRO A 39 22.55 11.95 35.48
C PRO A 39 21.46 11.18 34.73
N ALA A 40 20.56 10.49 35.44
CA ALA A 40 19.44 9.78 34.82
C ALA A 40 18.51 10.74 34.08
N ARG A 41 18.17 11.88 34.69
CA ARG A 41 17.37 12.93 34.03
C ARG A 41 18.02 13.41 32.74
N HIS A 42 19.34 13.61 32.72
CA HIS A 42 20.03 14.19 31.55
C HIS A 42 20.00 13.27 30.32
N VAL A 43 19.91 11.96 30.49
CA VAL A 43 19.94 10.99 29.37
C VAL A 43 18.56 10.51 28.92
N ARG A 44 17.48 10.86 29.65
CA ARG A 44 16.11 10.38 29.40
C ARG A 44 15.59 10.66 27.98
N PHE A 45 16.05 11.74 27.35
CA PHE A 45 15.59 12.15 26.02
C PHE A 45 15.78 11.06 24.96
N ARG A 46 16.77 10.18 25.13
CA ARG A 46 16.98 9.04 24.21
C ARG A 46 15.84 8.04 24.24
N LEU A 47 15.19 7.84 25.39
CA LEU A 47 14.01 6.99 25.50
C LEU A 47 12.77 7.65 24.92
N LEU A 48 12.65 8.98 25.06
CA LEU A 48 11.60 9.75 24.38
C LEU A 48 11.72 9.61 22.85
N ASP A 49 12.93 9.82 22.30
CA ASP A 49 13.21 9.67 20.88
C ASP A 49 12.93 8.24 20.38
N ALA A 50 13.33 7.24 21.17
CA ALA A 50 13.09 5.83 20.86
C ALA A 50 11.59 5.51 20.86
N SER A 51 10.83 5.95 21.86
CA SER A 51 9.38 5.77 21.93
C SER A 51 8.69 6.36 20.69
N GLY A 52 9.02 7.60 20.32
CA GLY A 52 8.48 8.25 19.12
C GLY A 52 8.82 7.49 17.83
N SER A 53 10.06 7.00 17.72
CA SER A 53 10.50 6.23 16.55
C SER A 53 9.76 4.88 16.43
N VAL A 54 9.53 4.20 17.55
CA VAL A 54 8.79 2.93 17.58
C VAL A 54 7.31 3.15 17.24
N LEU A 55 6.68 4.23 17.71
CA LEU A 55 5.32 4.59 17.31
C LEU A 55 5.20 4.84 15.81
N ALA A 56 6.15 5.59 15.23
CA ALA A 56 6.18 5.82 13.78
C ALA A 56 6.33 4.50 13.00
N ALA A 57 7.15 3.57 13.50
CA ALA A 57 7.29 2.25 12.91
C ALA A 57 6.00 1.43 13.03
N SER A 58 5.30 1.45 14.17
CA SER A 58 3.99 0.80 14.33
C SER A 58 3.00 1.27 13.28
N GLN A 59 2.89 2.58 13.09
CA GLN A 59 1.98 3.17 12.11
C GLN A 59 2.29 2.69 10.68
N ALA A 60 3.57 2.69 10.30
CA ALA A 60 3.98 2.19 8.98
C ALA A 60 3.62 0.70 8.77
N VAL A 61 3.70 -0.11 9.83
CA VAL A 61 3.28 -1.52 9.79
C VAL A 61 1.75 -1.65 9.65
N LEU A 62 0.96 -0.81 10.32
CA LEU A 62 -0.50 -0.79 10.15
C LEU A 62 -0.93 -0.35 8.74
N ASP A 63 -0.24 0.63 8.17
CA ASP A 63 -0.47 1.08 6.80
C ASP A 63 -0.18 -0.08 5.83
N THR A 64 0.93 -0.79 6.04
CA THR A 64 1.29 -1.99 5.27
C THR A 64 0.24 -3.10 5.40
N ALA A 65 -0.29 -3.33 6.61
CA ALA A 65 -1.34 -4.32 6.83
C ALA A 65 -2.62 -3.98 6.04
N SER A 66 -2.98 -2.69 6.02
CA SER A 66 -4.12 -2.17 5.29
C SER A 66 -3.96 -2.30 3.79
N ASP A 67 -2.77 -1.99 3.27
CA ASP A 67 -2.45 -2.14 1.86
C ASP A 67 -2.44 -3.62 1.44
N LEU A 68 -1.89 -4.51 2.27
CA LEU A 68 -1.90 -5.95 2.01
C LEU A 68 -3.33 -6.52 2.01
N ALA A 69 -4.17 -6.09 2.95
CA ALA A 69 -5.58 -6.49 2.98
C ALA A 69 -6.32 -6.00 1.73
N ARG A 70 -6.04 -4.78 1.25
CA ARG A 70 -6.60 -4.23 0.02
C ARG A 70 -6.18 -5.05 -1.20
N VAL A 71 -4.89 -5.37 -1.32
CA VAL A 71 -4.35 -6.15 -2.45
C VAL A 71 -4.93 -7.57 -2.47
N ARG A 72 -5.07 -8.22 -1.31
CA ARG A 72 -5.55 -9.62 -1.23
C ARG A 72 -7.06 -9.78 -1.23
N GLY A 73 -7.80 -8.75 -0.84
CA GLY A 73 -9.25 -8.82 -0.63
C GLY A 73 -10.11 -8.60 -1.87
N ARG A 74 -9.53 -8.40 -3.06
CA ARG A 74 -10.30 -8.11 -4.28
C ARG A 74 -9.96 -9.04 -5.44
N SER A 75 -11.00 -9.51 -6.13
CA SER A 75 -10.93 -10.05 -7.49
C SER A 75 -10.69 -8.89 -8.47
N GLY A 76 -9.48 -8.34 -8.44
CA GLY A 76 -9.12 -7.14 -9.19
C GLY A 76 -8.81 -7.42 -10.66
N CYS A 77 -8.59 -6.33 -11.40
CA CYS A 77 -7.94 -6.34 -12.70
C CYS A 77 -6.70 -7.26 -12.72
N GLY A 78 -6.58 -8.13 -13.72
CA GLY A 78 -5.51 -9.13 -13.82
C GLY A 78 -4.14 -8.59 -14.25
N ALA A 79 -3.90 -7.29 -14.06
CA ALA A 79 -2.65 -6.65 -14.46
C ALA A 79 -1.70 -6.53 -13.27
N ASP A 80 -0.43 -6.89 -13.46
CA ASP A 80 0.59 -6.92 -12.40
C ASP A 80 1.21 -5.54 -12.09
N TRP A 81 0.64 -4.46 -12.62
CA TRP A 81 1.06 -3.08 -12.37
C TRP A 81 -0.14 -2.17 -12.19
N GLY A 82 0.03 -1.08 -11.45
CA GLY A 82 -1.02 -0.11 -11.22
C GLY A 82 -1.15 0.94 -12.32
N VAL A 83 -2.36 1.49 -12.46
CA VAL A 83 -2.71 2.56 -13.41
C VAL A 83 -3.49 3.68 -12.72
N CYS A 84 -3.58 4.82 -13.40
CA CYS A 84 -4.60 5.82 -13.08
C CYS A 84 -5.95 5.28 -13.57
N PRO A 85 -7.00 5.22 -12.71
CA PRO A 85 -8.29 4.68 -13.11
C PRO A 85 -8.95 5.44 -14.28
N GLU A 86 -8.63 6.73 -14.43
CA GLU A 86 -9.18 7.60 -15.48
C GLU A 86 -8.26 7.77 -16.69
N HIS A 87 -6.94 7.74 -16.47
CA HIS A 87 -5.95 8.12 -17.48
C HIS A 87 -5.04 6.95 -17.88
N GLY A 88 -5.33 5.73 -17.43
CA GLY A 88 -4.55 4.54 -17.76
C GLY A 88 -3.10 4.60 -17.30
N ASN A 89 -2.19 4.15 -18.17
CA ASN A 89 -0.75 4.04 -17.89
C ASN A 89 -0.04 5.40 -17.91
N THR A 90 -0.34 6.23 -16.92
CA THR A 90 0.19 7.59 -16.73
C THR A 90 0.76 7.80 -15.35
N LEU A 91 0.92 6.73 -14.56
CA LEU A 91 1.50 6.84 -13.23
C LEU A 91 3.02 6.98 -13.32
N THR A 92 3.57 7.73 -12.37
CA THR A 92 5.00 7.73 -12.04
C THR A 92 5.16 7.51 -10.54
N SER A 93 6.36 7.15 -10.11
CA SER A 93 6.66 6.82 -8.72
C SER A 93 8.05 7.28 -8.30
N THR A 94 8.18 7.80 -7.09
CA THR A 94 9.45 8.15 -6.45
C THR A 94 9.28 8.15 -4.94
N GLY A 95 10.27 7.65 -4.21
CA GLY A 95 10.25 7.64 -2.73
C GLY A 95 9.11 6.79 -2.15
N GLY A 96 8.73 5.71 -2.84
CA GLY A 96 7.64 4.83 -2.40
C GLY A 96 6.24 5.43 -2.55
N ARG A 97 6.08 6.53 -3.28
CA ARG A 97 4.80 7.20 -3.53
C ARG A 97 4.59 7.35 -5.02
N SER A 98 3.34 7.34 -5.46
CA SER A 98 2.99 7.39 -6.88
C SER A 98 1.93 8.44 -7.18
N TRP A 99 1.93 8.98 -8.39
CA TRP A 99 0.95 9.97 -8.84
C TRP A 99 0.73 9.89 -10.35
N CYS A 100 -0.42 10.38 -10.79
CA CYS A 100 -0.74 10.49 -12.22
C CYS A 100 -0.05 11.72 -12.84
N THR A 101 0.50 11.56 -14.03
CA THR A 101 1.19 12.62 -14.79
C THR A 101 0.28 13.28 -15.85
N ALA A 102 -0.95 12.81 -16.01
CA ALA A 102 -1.91 13.41 -16.92
C ALA A 102 -2.27 14.84 -16.48
N LEU A 103 -2.28 15.78 -17.43
CA LEU A 103 -2.53 17.18 -17.17
C LEU A 103 -3.89 17.38 -16.48
N GLY A 104 -3.89 18.02 -15.31
CA GLY A 104 -5.10 18.29 -14.52
C GLY A 104 -5.55 17.14 -13.61
N CYS A 105 -4.89 15.97 -13.64
CA CYS A 105 -5.17 14.90 -12.69
C CYS A 105 -4.38 15.11 -11.39
N LEU A 106 -5.09 15.24 -10.26
CA LEU A 106 -4.48 15.42 -8.94
C LEU A 106 -4.40 14.13 -8.11
N ARG A 107 -4.67 12.96 -8.73
CA ARG A 107 -4.63 11.69 -8.02
C ARG A 107 -3.19 11.30 -7.68
N SER A 108 -2.98 11.02 -6.40
CA SER A 108 -1.73 10.51 -5.84
C SER A 108 -2.03 9.41 -4.82
N TRP A 109 -1.09 8.51 -4.63
CA TRP A 109 -1.14 7.41 -3.68
C TRP A 109 0.07 7.49 -2.76
N GLY A 110 -0.17 7.25 -1.46
CA GLY A 110 0.88 7.21 -0.43
C GLY A 110 1.81 5.99 -0.52
N TYR A 111 1.62 5.14 -1.53
CA TYR A 111 2.37 3.92 -1.77
C TYR A 111 2.77 3.82 -3.26
N ASP A 112 3.70 2.92 -3.58
CA ASP A 112 4.17 2.68 -4.94
C ASP A 112 3.17 1.83 -5.73
N ARG A 113 2.12 2.48 -6.22
CA ARG A 113 1.08 1.83 -7.01
C ARG A 113 1.60 1.30 -8.34
N VAL A 114 2.66 1.88 -8.90
CA VAL A 114 3.21 1.47 -10.20
C VAL A 114 3.74 0.05 -10.14
N GLY A 115 4.50 -0.26 -9.08
CA GLY A 115 5.11 -1.57 -8.87
C GLY A 115 4.19 -2.62 -8.23
N LEU A 116 2.93 -2.31 -7.98
CA LEU A 116 1.98 -3.23 -7.35
C LEU A 116 0.92 -3.70 -8.35
N PRO A 117 0.42 -4.94 -8.20
CA PRO A 117 -0.73 -5.41 -8.96
C PRO A 117 -1.91 -4.45 -8.89
N CYS A 118 -2.64 -4.36 -9.99
CA CYS A 118 -3.79 -3.49 -10.09
C CYS A 118 -4.88 -3.91 -9.11
N THR A 119 -5.41 -2.93 -8.38
CA THR A 119 -6.46 -3.14 -7.36
C THR A 119 -7.80 -2.54 -7.77
N GLU A 120 -7.90 -2.02 -8.99
CA GLU A 120 -9.14 -1.46 -9.51
C GLU A 120 -10.15 -2.55 -9.86
N ASP A 121 -11.42 -2.17 -9.75
CA ASP A 121 -12.53 -3.05 -10.05
C ASP A 121 -12.56 -3.41 -11.54
N VAL A 122 -12.86 -4.68 -11.81
CA VAL A 122 -13.01 -5.17 -13.18
C VAL A 122 -14.26 -4.56 -13.78
N THR A 123 -14.11 -3.98 -14.97
CA THR A 123 -15.20 -3.36 -15.73
C THR A 123 -15.16 -3.75 -17.20
N HIS A 124 -14.10 -4.42 -17.64
CA HIS A 124 -13.88 -4.79 -19.03
C HIS A 124 -13.30 -6.19 -19.13
N GLU A 125 -13.57 -6.82 -20.26
CA GLU A 125 -12.90 -8.02 -20.72
C GLU A 125 -12.09 -7.69 -21.98
N LEU A 126 -10.86 -8.20 -22.04
CA LEU A 126 -10.01 -8.17 -23.22
C LEU A 126 -9.98 -9.57 -23.86
N LEU A 127 -10.19 -9.61 -25.17
CA LEU A 127 -9.90 -10.76 -26.03
C LEU A 127 -8.70 -10.40 -26.91
N ASP A 128 -7.59 -11.12 -26.77
CA ASP A 128 -6.42 -10.92 -27.61
C ASP A 128 -6.54 -11.64 -28.96
N SER A 129 -5.61 -11.37 -29.88
CA SER A 129 -5.59 -11.94 -31.23
C SER A 129 -5.36 -13.46 -31.27
N SER A 130 -4.89 -14.05 -30.17
CA SER A 130 -4.70 -15.49 -30.01
C SER A 130 -5.91 -16.19 -29.35
N GLY A 131 -6.95 -15.43 -29.00
CA GLY A 131 -8.13 -15.93 -28.31
C GLY A 131 -8.00 -15.98 -26.78
N GLY A 132 -6.92 -15.43 -26.21
CA GLY A 132 -6.74 -15.29 -24.77
C GLY A 132 -7.68 -14.24 -24.19
N ARG A 133 -8.25 -14.53 -23.01
CA ARG A 133 -9.19 -13.65 -22.30
C ARG A 133 -8.56 -13.11 -21.02
N SER A 134 -8.80 -11.85 -20.69
CA SER A 134 -8.33 -11.22 -19.46
C SER A 134 -9.30 -10.18 -18.94
N LEU A 135 -9.42 -10.07 -17.62
CA LEU A 135 -10.30 -9.11 -16.94
C LEU A 135 -9.52 -7.84 -16.59
N LEU A 136 -10.03 -6.69 -17.01
CA LEU A 136 -9.37 -5.39 -16.87
C LEU A 136 -10.26 -4.37 -16.15
N CYS A 137 -9.62 -3.45 -15.44
CA CYS A 137 -10.27 -2.21 -15.00
C CYS A 137 -10.36 -1.20 -16.16
N ALA A 138 -11.08 -0.09 -15.93
CA ALA A 138 -11.22 0.97 -16.93
C ALA A 138 -9.86 1.57 -17.35
N GLY A 139 -8.95 1.78 -16.40
CA GLY A 139 -7.61 2.30 -16.68
C GLY A 139 -6.78 1.37 -17.57
N HIS A 140 -6.79 0.07 -17.30
CA HIS A 140 -6.10 -0.92 -18.13
C HIS A 140 -6.81 -1.16 -19.47
N ALA A 141 -8.13 -1.04 -19.53
CA ALA A 141 -8.86 -1.09 -20.79
C ALA A 141 -8.47 0.06 -21.72
N LEU A 142 -8.24 1.28 -21.19
CA LEU A 142 -7.72 2.41 -21.97
C LEU A 142 -6.33 2.13 -22.52
N ASP A 143 -5.41 1.64 -21.69
CA ASP A 143 -4.04 1.34 -22.12
C ASP A 143 -4.02 0.19 -23.15
N ALA A 144 -4.82 -0.85 -22.93
CA ALA A 144 -4.91 -1.99 -23.83
C ALA A 144 -5.44 -1.59 -25.21
N ARG A 145 -6.49 -0.76 -25.28
CA ARG A 145 -7.00 -0.22 -26.55
C ARG A 145 -5.94 0.56 -27.34
N ALA A 146 -5.03 1.23 -26.64
CA ALA A 146 -3.99 2.03 -27.27
C ALA A 146 -2.78 1.21 -27.73
N ARG A 147 -2.47 0.07 -27.06
CA ARG A 147 -1.17 -0.61 -27.22
C ARG A 147 -1.26 -2.07 -27.67
N VAL A 148 -2.38 -2.75 -27.44
CA VAL A 148 -2.52 -4.18 -27.76
C VAL A 148 -3.20 -4.34 -29.12
N VAL A 149 -2.36 -4.45 -30.16
CA VAL A 149 -2.80 -4.59 -31.56
C VAL A 149 -3.67 -5.83 -31.73
N GLY A 150 -4.82 -5.66 -32.38
CA GLY A 150 -5.73 -6.77 -32.69
C GLY A 150 -6.53 -7.30 -31.49
N SER A 151 -6.46 -6.63 -30.33
CA SER A 151 -7.34 -6.95 -29.21
C SER A 151 -8.72 -6.32 -29.37
N VAL A 152 -9.72 -6.97 -28.76
CA VAL A 152 -11.06 -6.45 -28.58
C VAL A 152 -11.29 -6.24 -27.08
N VAL A 153 -11.67 -5.02 -26.69
CA VAL A 153 -11.89 -4.65 -25.29
C VAL A 153 -13.34 -4.23 -25.08
N THR A 154 -14.10 -5.07 -24.39
CA THR A 154 -15.55 -4.95 -24.23
C THR A 154 -15.88 -4.65 -22.76
N PRO A 155 -16.78 -3.69 -22.45
CA PRO A 155 -17.31 -3.53 -21.10
C PRO A 155 -18.02 -4.81 -20.63
N ILE A 156 -17.95 -5.09 -19.34
CA ILE A 156 -18.74 -6.15 -18.71
C ILE A 156 -19.65 -5.53 -17.64
N ASP A 157 -20.85 -6.08 -17.49
CA ASP A 157 -21.74 -5.66 -16.41
C ASP A 157 -21.12 -6.01 -15.06
N PRO A 158 -21.24 -5.13 -14.04
CA PRO A 158 -20.84 -5.48 -12.69
C PRO A 158 -21.66 -6.70 -12.24
N PRO A 159 -21.07 -7.65 -11.51
CA PRO A 159 -21.85 -8.74 -10.93
C PRO A 159 -22.95 -8.15 -10.01
N ASP A 160 -24.18 -8.65 -10.17
CA ASP A 160 -25.34 -8.33 -9.32
C ASP A 160 -25.06 -8.52 -7.82
#